data_AF-A0A964PCX1-F1
#
_entry.id   AF-A0A964PCX1-F1
#
_cell.length_a   1.000
_cell.length_b   1.000
_cell.length_c   1.000
_cell.angle_alpha   90.00
_cell.angle_beta   90.00
_cell.angle_gamma   90.00
#
_symmetry.space_group_name_H-M   'P 1'
#
loop_
_entity.id
_entity.type
_entity.pdbx_description
1 polymer ?
#
loop_
_entity_poly.entity_id
_entity_poly.type
_entity_poly.pdbx_seq_one_letter_code
_entity_poly.pdbx_strand_id
1 'polypeptide(L)'
;MCLRGKCGLCSTGEQHGHIRRNQTNKPPPVAALAVQLLDLSDTGVRLIVSHALDVPAEVEIIIGGYGMKQPLKRMGTVRWQVKMENGSYCAGIEFQKYLPYRDWQNLASPS
;
A
#
# COMPACT_ATOMS: atom_id res chain seq x y z
N MET A 1 11.52 -30.87 -47.66
CA MET A 1 12.66 -31.61 -47.11
C MET A 1 13.92 -31.03 -47.75
N CYS A 2 14.70 -30.23 -47.02
CA CYS A 2 16.05 -29.80 -47.42
C CYS A 2 16.83 -29.41 -46.16
N LEU A 3 18.12 -29.72 -46.17
CA LEU A 3 18.96 -30.12 -45.04
C LEU A 3 19.67 -28.95 -44.32
N ARG A 4 20.02 -29.22 -43.05
CA ARG A 4 20.90 -28.42 -42.19
C ARG A 4 22.28 -28.17 -42.85
N GLY A 5 22.80 -26.95 -42.72
CA GLY A 5 24.20 -26.61 -42.99
C GLY A 5 24.68 -25.51 -42.05
N LYS A 6 25.76 -25.76 -41.31
CA LYS A 6 26.40 -24.88 -40.33
C LYS A 6 27.37 -23.87 -40.97
N CYS A 7 27.68 -22.84 -40.17
CA CYS A 7 28.95 -22.08 -40.04
C CYS A 7 29.05 -20.70 -40.71
N GLY A 8 29.40 -19.70 -39.88
CA GLY A 8 30.44 -18.73 -40.25
C GLY A 8 30.15 -17.23 -40.01
N LEU A 9 30.42 -16.75 -38.79
CA LEU A 9 31.05 -15.47 -38.39
C LEU A 9 30.57 -14.07 -38.88
N CYS A 10 30.50 -13.18 -37.88
CA CYS A 10 30.63 -11.71 -37.87
C CYS A 10 29.51 -10.89 -38.57
N SER A 11 28.81 -9.97 -37.92
CA SER A 11 29.38 -8.75 -37.31
C SER A 11 28.37 -8.05 -36.38
N THR A 12 28.87 -7.57 -35.24
CA THR A 12 28.51 -6.34 -34.52
C THR A 12 27.11 -5.75 -34.73
N GLY A 13 26.21 -5.95 -33.76
CA GLY A 13 24.97 -5.19 -33.60
C GLY A 13 24.81 -4.76 -32.14
N GLU A 14 25.19 -3.52 -31.88
CA GLU A 14 24.87 -2.65 -30.74
C GLU A 14 24.27 -3.28 -29.48
N GLN A 15 25.10 -3.35 -28.43
CA GLN A 15 24.63 -3.42 -27.06
C GLN A 15 24.01 -2.07 -26.66
N HIS A 16 22.74 -1.85 -27.02
CA HIS A 16 21.93 -0.87 -26.31
C HIS A 16 21.57 -1.45 -24.95
N GLY A 17 22.42 -1.15 -23.97
CA GLY A 17 22.17 -1.39 -22.56
C GLY A 17 20.93 -0.64 -22.10
N HIS A 18 19.76 -1.23 -22.29
CA HIS A 18 18.59 -0.85 -21.54
C HIS A 18 18.86 -1.19 -20.07
N ILE A 19 19.20 -0.15 -19.31
CA ILE A 19 19.16 -0.15 -17.85
C ILE A 19 17.76 -0.62 -17.46
N ARG A 20 17.63 -1.91 -17.13
CA ARG A 20 16.45 -2.45 -16.45
C ARG A 20 16.41 -1.76 -15.10
N ARG A 21 15.56 -0.73 -14.98
CA ARG A 21 15.24 -0.15 -13.67
C ARG A 21 14.68 -1.30 -12.83
N ASN A 22 15.43 -1.72 -11.81
CA ASN A 22 15.04 -2.74 -10.86
C ASN A 22 13.66 -2.38 -10.27
N GLN A 23 12.64 -3.15 -10.63
CA GLN A 23 11.27 -3.07 -10.08
C GLN A 23 11.19 -3.65 -8.65
N THR A 24 12.27 -3.67 -7.88
CA THR A 24 12.36 -4.44 -6.63
C THR A 24 12.15 -3.64 -5.35
N ASN A 25 11.69 -2.38 -5.43
CA ASN A 25 11.32 -1.62 -4.24
C ASN A 25 9.82 -1.73 -3.90
N LYS A 26 9.10 -2.73 -4.44
CA LYS A 26 7.74 -3.00 -3.98
C LYS A 26 7.84 -3.71 -2.63
N PRO A 27 7.39 -3.08 -1.52
CA PRO A 27 7.36 -3.77 -0.23
C PRO A 27 6.53 -5.06 -0.36
N PRO A 28 6.84 -6.09 0.44
CA PRO A 28 6.07 -7.34 0.43
C PRO A 28 4.58 -7.03 0.65
N PRO A 29 3.66 -7.82 0.06
CA PRO A 29 2.23 -7.61 0.25
C PRO A 29 1.88 -7.85 1.71
N VAL A 30 1.85 -6.77 2.50
CA VAL A 30 1.15 -6.74 3.78
C VAL A 30 -0.31 -7.03 3.46
N ALA A 31 -0.93 -7.99 4.15
CA ALA A 31 -2.32 -8.35 3.90
C ALA A 31 -3.21 -7.11 4.10
N ALA A 32 -3.64 -6.51 2.99
CA ALA A 32 -4.42 -5.29 3.02
C ALA A 32 -5.88 -5.64 3.37
N LEU A 33 -6.25 -5.41 4.62
CA LEU A 33 -7.62 -5.65 5.07
C LEU A 33 -8.54 -4.45 4.78
N ALA A 34 -7.97 -3.24 4.68
CA ALA A 34 -8.71 -2.02 4.38
C ALA A 34 -9.20 -1.99 2.93
N VAL A 35 -10.49 -1.77 2.77
CA VAL A 35 -11.19 -1.63 1.48
C VAL A 35 -11.36 -0.16 1.13
N GLN A 36 -11.72 0.66 2.12
CA GLN A 36 -12.01 2.08 1.91
C GLN A 36 -11.74 2.91 3.16
N LEU A 37 -11.13 4.08 2.99
CA LEU A 37 -11.04 5.10 4.02
C LEU A 37 -12.36 5.91 4.06
N LEU A 38 -13.00 6.00 5.21
CA LEU A 38 -14.23 6.80 5.39
C LEU A 38 -13.97 8.15 6.03
N ASP A 39 -13.11 8.19 7.04
CA ASP A 39 -12.78 9.40 7.79
C ASP A 39 -11.41 9.27 8.44
N LEU A 40 -10.68 10.37 8.56
CA LEU A 40 -9.38 10.45 9.22
C LEU A 40 -9.38 11.67 10.14
N SER A 41 -8.96 11.48 11.40
CA SER A 41 -8.75 12.54 12.37
C SER A 41 -7.31 12.49 12.89
N ASP A 42 -6.94 13.47 13.73
CA ASP A 42 -5.68 13.44 14.46
C ASP A 42 -5.59 12.30 15.47
N THR A 43 -6.73 11.85 15.99
CA THR A 43 -6.83 10.81 17.02
C THR A 43 -7.06 9.41 16.48
N GLY A 44 -7.52 9.26 15.23
CA GLY A 44 -7.86 7.95 14.71
C GLY A 44 -8.39 7.97 13.29
N VAL A 45 -8.98 6.85 12.89
CA VAL A 45 -9.47 6.63 11.54
C VAL A 45 -10.69 5.72 11.54
N ARG A 46 -11.60 5.97 10.60
CA ARG A 46 -12.73 5.10 10.30
C ARG A 46 -12.55 4.48 8.92
N LEU A 47 -12.60 3.16 8.86
CA LEU A 47 -12.32 2.37 7.66
C LEU A 47 -13.42 1.35 7.39
N ILE A 48 -13.60 1.00 6.11
CA ILE A 48 -14.19 -0.28 5.72
C ILE A 48 -13.09 -1.32 5.63
N VAL A 49 -13.27 -2.47 6.25
CA VAL A 49 -12.37 -3.62 6.17
C VAL A 49 -13.10 -4.86 5.66
N SER A 50 -12.39 -5.73 4.96
CA SER A 50 -12.93 -6.94 4.33
C SER A 50 -13.19 -8.09 5.30
N HIS A 51 -12.55 -8.05 6.47
CA HIS A 51 -12.61 -9.11 7.48
C HIS A 51 -12.88 -8.50 8.85
N ALA A 52 -13.52 -9.27 9.73
CA ALA A 52 -13.72 -8.88 11.12
C ALA A 52 -12.36 -8.67 11.79
N LEU A 53 -12.28 -7.66 12.65
CA LEU A 53 -11.14 -7.43 13.53
C LEU A 53 -11.56 -7.70 14.97
N ASP A 54 -10.65 -8.23 15.77
CA ASP A 54 -10.93 -8.39 17.20
C ASP A 54 -11.00 -7.01 17.88
N VAL A 55 -11.82 -6.92 18.93
CA VAL A 55 -12.01 -5.69 19.72
C VAL A 55 -11.77 -6.03 21.20
N PRO A 56 -10.75 -5.46 21.87
CA PRO A 56 -9.68 -4.62 21.31
C PRO A 56 -8.58 -5.45 20.65
N ALA A 57 -8.07 -4.99 19.50
CA ALA A 57 -6.86 -5.52 18.86
C ALA A 57 -5.93 -4.38 18.45
N GLU A 58 -4.62 -4.64 18.50
CA GLU A 58 -3.60 -3.75 17.98
C GLU A 58 -3.44 -3.95 16.47
N VAL A 59 -3.37 -2.84 15.73
CA VAL A 59 -3.26 -2.83 14.27
C VAL A 59 -2.24 -1.79 13.81
N GLU A 60 -1.56 -2.09 12.70
CA GLU A 60 -0.76 -1.11 11.94
C GLU A 60 -1.63 -0.52 10.83
N ILE A 61 -1.72 0.82 10.80
CA ILE A 61 -2.39 1.60 9.76
C ILE A 61 -1.32 2.20 8.85
N ILE A 62 -1.41 1.90 7.56
CA ILE A 62 -0.56 2.50 6.52
C ILE A 62 -1.44 3.41 5.65
N ILE A 63 -1.19 4.71 5.71
CA ILE A 63 -1.94 5.73 4.98
C ILE A 63 -1.05 6.26 3.85
N GLY A 64 -1.49 6.02 2.61
CA GLY A 64 -0.86 6.59 1.41
C GLY A 64 -1.73 7.71 0.83
N GLY A 65 -1.07 8.75 0.32
CA GLY A 65 -1.69 9.84 -0.45
C GLY A 65 -1.05 9.94 -1.82
N TYR A 66 -1.79 10.50 -2.79
CA TYR A 66 -1.26 10.73 -4.13
C TYR A 66 -0.06 11.67 -4.08
N GLY A 67 1.06 11.27 -4.68
CA GLY A 67 2.28 12.07 -4.72
C GLY A 67 3.11 12.09 -3.43
N MET A 68 2.69 11.38 -2.38
CA MET A 68 3.52 11.18 -1.19
C MET A 68 4.70 10.26 -1.51
N LYS A 69 5.92 10.72 -1.17
CA LYS A 69 7.15 9.92 -1.34
C LYS A 69 7.19 8.70 -0.42
N GLN A 70 6.58 8.79 0.76
CA GLN A 70 6.55 7.72 1.75
C GLN A 70 5.16 7.67 2.40
N PRO A 71 4.57 6.47 2.54
CA PRO A 71 3.32 6.32 3.26
C PRO A 71 3.53 6.57 4.74
N LEU A 72 2.51 7.12 5.38
CA LEU A 72 2.46 7.32 6.81
C LEU A 72 2.11 6.00 7.51
N LYS A 73 2.85 5.66 8.56
CA LYS A 73 2.57 4.48 9.39
C LYS A 73 2.15 4.88 10.79
N ARG A 74 1.06 4.31 11.30
CA ARG A 74 0.58 4.52 12.67
C ARG A 74 0.16 3.22 13.30
N MET A 75 0.46 3.07 14.59
CA MET A 75 -0.13 2.00 15.41
C MET A 75 -1.43 2.51 16.00
N GLY A 76 -2.42 1.62 16.12
CA GLY A 76 -3.70 1.94 16.72
C GLY A 76 -4.38 0.72 17.33
N THR A 77 -5.47 0.99 18.04
CA THR A 77 -6.30 -0.03 18.69
C THR A 77 -7.70 0.04 18.09
N VAL A 78 -8.24 -1.11 17.67
CA VAL A 78 -9.63 -1.22 17.24
C VAL A 78 -10.53 -0.94 18.44
N ARG A 79 -11.34 0.11 18.37
CA ARG A 79 -12.24 0.52 19.46
C ARG A 79 -13.66 -0.02 19.28
N TRP A 80 -14.09 -0.16 18.04
CA TRP A 80 -15.40 -0.71 17.70
C TRP A 80 -15.39 -1.26 16.27
N GLN A 81 -16.33 -2.16 15.99
CA GLN A 81 -16.63 -2.60 14.63
C GLN A 81 -18.13 -2.84 14.43
N VAL A 82 -18.60 -2.72 13.19
CA VAL A 82 -19.99 -3.00 12.78
C VAL A 82 -19.98 -3.76 11.46
N LYS A 83 -20.65 -4.92 11.41
CA LYS A 83 -20.82 -5.68 10.16
C LYS A 83 -21.81 -4.95 9.24
N MET A 84 -21.47 -4.82 7.97
CA MET A 84 -22.30 -4.20 6.93
C MET A 84 -23.09 -5.23 6.13
N GLU A 85 -24.12 -4.76 5.42
CA GLU A 85 -25.01 -5.61 4.60
C GLU A 85 -24.25 -6.36 3.50
N ASN A 86 -23.21 -5.76 2.93
CA ASN A 86 -22.36 -6.35 1.89
C ASN A 86 -21.33 -7.36 2.42
N GLY A 87 -21.35 -7.68 3.72
CA GLY A 87 -20.41 -8.61 4.36
C GLY A 87 -19.08 -8.00 4.81
N SER A 88 -18.80 -6.72 4.49
CA SER A 88 -17.66 -5.98 5.02
C SER A 88 -17.91 -5.49 6.44
N TYR A 89 -16.92 -4.84 7.06
CA TYR A 89 -17.01 -4.30 8.40
C TYR A 89 -16.59 -2.82 8.42
N CYS A 90 -17.36 -1.98 9.10
CA CYS A 90 -16.95 -0.64 9.49
C CYS A 90 -16.14 -0.75 10.79
N ALA A 91 -14.93 -0.22 10.83
CA ALA A 91 -14.11 -0.23 12.04
C ALA A 91 -13.64 1.18 12.39
N GLY A 92 -13.68 1.50 13.68
CA GLY A 92 -13.05 2.67 14.26
C GLY A 92 -11.76 2.28 14.96
N ILE A 93 -10.66 2.90 14.54
CA ILE A 93 -9.33 2.67 15.11
C ILE A 93 -8.85 3.98 15.73
N GLU A 94 -8.45 3.92 16.99
CA GLU A 94 -7.79 5.03 17.68
C GLU A 94 -6.28 4.86 17.56
N PHE A 95 -5.55 5.93 17.22
CA PHE A 95 -4.09 5.88 17.14
C PHE A 95 -3.47 5.88 18.54
N GLN A 96 -2.42 5.07 18.72
CA GLN A 96 -1.62 5.10 19.96
C GLN A 96 -0.89 6.44 20.14
N LYS A 97 -0.58 7.12 19.02
CA LYS A 97 -0.01 8.46 19.00
C LYS A 97 -0.79 9.30 17.99
N TYR A 98 -1.10 10.54 18.37
CA TYR A 98 -1.75 11.49 17.47
C TYR A 98 -1.00 11.64 16.15
N LEU A 99 -1.76 11.92 15.10
CA LEU A 99 -1.22 12.28 13.80
C LEU A 99 -0.67 13.71 13.85
N PRO A 100 0.66 13.93 13.74
CA PRO A 100 1.24 15.26 13.79
C PRO A 100 0.74 16.12 12.63
N TYR A 101 0.62 17.42 12.86
CA TYR A 101 0.17 18.39 11.87
C TYR A 101 0.99 18.37 10.57
N ARG A 102 2.30 18.09 10.65
CA ARG A 102 3.15 17.94 9.46
C ARG A 102 2.73 16.77 8.57
N ASP A 103 2.34 15.65 9.17
CA ASP A 103 1.88 14.48 8.42
C ASP A 103 0.50 14.74 7.81
N TRP A 104 -0.35 15.50 8.50
CA TRP A 104 -1.59 16.04 7.95
C TRP A 104 -1.38 16.90 6.70
N GLN A 105 -0.43 17.83 6.73
CA GLN A 105 -0.08 18.66 5.57
C GLN A 105 0.40 17.81 4.38
N ASN A 106 1.17 16.75 4.65
CA ASN A 106 1.65 15.83 3.62
C ASN A 106 0.51 15.02 2.99
N LEU A 107 -0.56 14.73 3.73
CA LEU A 107 -1.75 14.03 3.22
C LEU A 107 -2.66 14.96 2.39
N ALA A 108 -2.78 16.23 2.79
CA ALA A 108 -3.70 17.18 2.18
C ALA A 108 -3.13 17.92 0.95
N SER A 109 -1.82 17.89 0.74
CA SER A 109 -1.17 18.61 -0.36
C SER A 109 -0.97 17.68 -1.56
N PRO A 110 -1.76 17.81 -2.65
CA PRO A 110 -1.39 17.19 -3.91
C PRO A 110 -0.06 17.77 -4.38
N SER A 111 0.84 16.92 -4.85
CA SER A 111 2.09 17.38 -5.51
C SER A 111 1.89 17.61 -6.98
#